data_AF-A0A2E7Y4F7-F1
#
_entry.id   AF-A0A2E7Y4F7-F1
#
_cell.length_a   1.000
_cell.length_b   1.000
_cell.length_c   1.000
_cell.angle_alpha   90.00
_cell.angle_beta   90.00
_cell.angle_gamma   90.00
#
_symmetry.space_group_name_H-M   'P 1'
#
loop_
_entity.id
_entity.type
_entity.pdbx_description
1 polymer ?
#
loop_
_entity_poly.entity_id
_entity_poly.type
_entity_poly.pdbx_seq_one_letter_code
_entity_poly.pdbx_strand_id
1 'polypeptide(L)'
;MSAQLSPETGYEPPEQNGLGLAAFIVSLVGLFSVGILSPVAAIMGAIAMRRDPKGFALAGLIIGLFGSLWLCLVAVWILFCAAALGIGIAAMVMSIIYVQIEDGINGLDNGADIILQWQSEHDGALPTTDQGTMAFSNAGFNGSYQWVDGDDFIITLVVDEGDGDPWTFVGEYDISGDRESLRWESKSGNSHGNWNFD
;
A
#
# COMPACT_ATOMS: atom_id res chain seq x y z
N MET A 1 -13.82 -19.99 -98.04
CA MET A 1 -12.81 -19.73 -96.99
C MET A 1 -13.58 -19.45 -95.70
N SER A 2 -13.67 -20.45 -94.83
CA SER A 2 -14.30 -20.37 -93.51
C SER A 2 -13.29 -19.78 -92.53
N ALA A 3 -13.57 -18.57 -92.02
CA ALA A 3 -12.77 -17.95 -90.97
C ALA A 3 -13.10 -18.63 -89.63
N GLN A 4 -12.12 -19.30 -89.03
CA GLN A 4 -12.20 -19.76 -87.64
C GLN A 4 -11.96 -18.56 -86.71
N LEU A 5 -12.94 -18.25 -85.87
CA LEU A 5 -12.78 -17.30 -84.75
C LEU A 5 -11.96 -17.99 -83.65
N SER A 6 -10.87 -17.35 -83.22
CA SER A 6 -10.03 -17.77 -82.09
C SER A 6 -10.81 -17.73 -80.77
N PRO A 7 -10.45 -18.57 -79.78
CA PRO A 7 -11.15 -18.64 -78.50
C PRO A 7 -10.98 -17.33 -77.72
N GLU A 8 -12.08 -16.79 -77.20
CA GLU A 8 -12.04 -15.68 -76.24
C GLU A 8 -11.24 -16.11 -75.01
N THR A 9 -10.13 -15.42 -74.75
CA THR A 9 -9.42 -15.51 -73.49
C THR A 9 -10.27 -14.82 -72.42
N GLY A 10 -11.03 -15.61 -71.66
CA GLY A 10 -11.78 -15.12 -70.51
C GLY A 10 -10.87 -14.37 -69.54
N TYR A 11 -11.22 -13.11 -69.25
CA TYR A 11 -10.63 -12.37 -68.14
C TYR A 11 -11.28 -12.88 -66.85
N GLU A 12 -10.58 -13.75 -66.11
CA GLU A 12 -10.97 -14.07 -64.74
C GLU A 12 -10.61 -12.89 -63.82
N PRO A 13 -11.58 -12.30 -63.11
CA PRO A 13 -11.28 -11.24 -62.16
C PRO A 13 -10.38 -11.79 -61.04
N PRO A 14 -9.36 -11.02 -60.60
CA PRO A 14 -8.44 -11.48 -59.56
C PRO A 14 -9.19 -11.83 -58.28
N GLU A 15 -8.92 -13.02 -57.72
CA GLU A 15 -9.54 -13.48 -56.46
C GLU A 15 -9.30 -12.48 -55.32
N GLN A 16 -10.39 -11.93 -54.79
CA GLN A 16 -10.37 -10.89 -53.77
C GLN A 16 -10.51 -11.52 -52.37
N ASN A 17 -9.44 -11.50 -51.58
CA ASN A 17 -9.41 -12.12 -50.26
C ASN A 17 -10.02 -11.21 -49.18
N GLY A 18 -11.36 -11.15 -49.14
CA GLY A 18 -12.13 -10.30 -48.22
C GLY A 18 -11.85 -10.56 -46.73
N LEU A 19 -11.42 -11.78 -46.38
CA LEU A 19 -11.02 -12.13 -45.02
C LEU A 19 -9.74 -11.39 -44.57
N GLY A 20 -8.79 -11.17 -45.50
CA GLY A 20 -7.58 -10.40 -45.23
C GLY A 20 -7.87 -8.90 -45.02
N LEU A 21 -8.79 -8.34 -45.82
CA LEU A 21 -9.26 -6.96 -45.64
C LEU A 21 -9.97 -6.77 -44.29
N ALA A 22 -10.83 -7.72 -43.91
CA ALA A 22 -11.52 -7.71 -42.63
C ALA A 22 -10.52 -7.76 -41.46
N ALA A 23 -9.51 -8.65 -41.52
CA ALA A 23 -8.46 -8.71 -40.50
C ALA A 23 -7.68 -7.39 -40.37
N PHE A 24 -7.39 -6.72 -41.50
CA PHE A 24 -6.73 -5.40 -41.51
C PHE A 24 -7.60 -4.30 -40.88
N ILE A 25 -8.88 -4.20 -41.28
CA ILE A 25 -9.81 -3.21 -40.71
C ILE A 25 -10.02 -3.44 -39.22
N VAL A 26 -10.20 -4.70 -38.80
CA VAL A 26 -10.33 -5.05 -37.38
C VAL A 26 -9.06 -4.73 -36.60
N SER A 27 -7.87 -4.90 -37.19
CA SER A 27 -6.60 -4.49 -36.55
C SER A 27 -6.49 -2.98 -36.36
N LEU A 28 -6.95 -2.18 -37.34
CA LEU A 28 -6.97 -0.72 -37.25
C LEU A 28 -7.98 -0.24 -36.21
N VAL A 29 -9.20 -0.78 -36.23
CA VAL A 29 -10.22 -0.46 -35.22
C VAL A 29 -9.74 -0.90 -33.83
N GLY A 30 -9.08 -2.05 -33.72
CA GLY A 30 -8.49 -2.55 -32.48
C GLY A 30 -7.35 -1.70 -31.93
N LEU A 31 -6.54 -1.10 -32.82
CA LEU A 31 -5.48 -0.17 -32.44
C LEU A 31 -6.04 1.12 -31.81
N PHE A 32 -7.15 1.63 -32.33
CA PHE A 32 -7.79 2.85 -31.82
C PHE A 32 -8.77 2.62 -30.64
N SER A 33 -9.09 1.37 -30.30
CA SER A 33 -9.98 1.00 -29.18
C SER A 33 -9.23 0.46 -27.96
N VAL A 34 -8.04 1.01 -27.67
CA VAL A 34 -7.19 0.64 -26.52
C VAL A 34 -6.72 -0.83 -26.60
N GLY A 35 -6.58 -1.38 -27.81
CA GLY A 35 -5.95 -2.69 -28.01
C GLY A 35 -6.77 -3.92 -27.58
N ILE A 36 -7.97 -3.77 -27.01
CA ILE A 36 -8.78 -4.93 -26.52
C ILE A 36 -9.13 -5.89 -27.67
N LEU A 37 -9.31 -5.36 -28.89
CA LEU A 37 -9.55 -6.12 -30.11
C LEU A 37 -8.27 -6.61 -30.80
N SER A 38 -7.09 -6.23 -30.30
CA SER A 38 -5.77 -6.55 -30.86
C SER A 38 -5.44 -8.04 -30.85
N PRO A 39 -5.73 -8.82 -29.78
CA PRO A 39 -5.56 -10.27 -29.79
C PRO A 39 -6.47 -10.97 -30.81
N VAL A 40 -7.71 -10.47 -30.94
CA VAL A 40 -8.69 -11.00 -31.91
C VAL A 40 -8.25 -10.71 -33.35
N ALA A 41 -7.72 -9.51 -33.60
CA ALA A 41 -7.12 -9.15 -34.88
C ALA A 41 -5.89 -10.00 -35.24
N ALA A 42 -5.04 -10.32 -34.25
CA ALA A 42 -3.88 -11.19 -34.43
C ALA A 42 -4.30 -12.63 -34.79
N ILE A 43 -5.33 -13.18 -34.11
CA ILE A 43 -5.86 -14.51 -34.40
C ILE A 43 -6.52 -14.56 -35.79
N MET A 44 -7.33 -13.55 -36.13
CA MET A 44 -7.94 -13.41 -37.46
C MET A 44 -6.88 -13.28 -38.57
N GLY A 45 -5.81 -12.50 -38.35
CA GLY A 45 -4.69 -12.36 -39.28
C GLY A 45 -3.92 -13.67 -39.47
N ALA A 46 -3.64 -14.41 -38.39
CA ALA A 46 -2.98 -15.70 -38.45
C ALA A 46 -3.80 -16.76 -39.20
N ILE A 47 -5.13 -16.75 -39.06
CA ILE A 47 -6.04 -17.63 -39.81
C ILE A 47 -6.12 -17.20 -41.29
N ALA A 48 -6.15 -15.90 -41.56
CA ALA A 48 -6.24 -15.34 -42.92
C ALA A 48 -4.96 -15.55 -43.75
N MET A 49 -3.79 -15.74 -43.14
CA MET A 49 -2.53 -16.09 -43.84
C MET A 49 -2.60 -17.44 -44.58
N ARG A 50 -3.61 -18.27 -44.33
CA ARG A 50 -3.83 -19.55 -45.05
C ARG A 50 -4.47 -19.38 -46.44
N ARG A 51 -4.86 -18.16 -46.85
CA ARG A 51 -5.43 -17.85 -48.18
C ARG A 51 -4.61 -16.79 -48.89
N ASP A 52 -4.36 -16.98 -50.18
CA ASP A 52 -3.78 -15.94 -51.05
C ASP A 52 -4.87 -14.96 -51.53
N PRO A 53 -4.55 -13.68 -51.79
CA PRO A 53 -3.29 -12.96 -51.49
C PRO A 53 -3.07 -12.63 -50.00
N LYS A 54 -1.81 -12.72 -49.56
CA LYS A 54 -1.38 -12.69 -48.12
C LYS A 54 -1.05 -11.30 -47.54
N GLY A 55 -0.95 -10.25 -48.36
CA GLY A 55 -0.42 -8.94 -47.94
C GLY A 55 -1.18 -8.26 -46.80
N PHE A 56 -2.52 -8.26 -46.87
CA PHE A 56 -3.36 -7.64 -45.83
C PHE A 56 -3.42 -8.44 -44.52
N ALA A 57 -3.32 -9.76 -44.58
CA ALA A 57 -3.31 -10.63 -43.40
C ALA A 57 -2.03 -10.43 -42.56
N LEU A 58 -0.87 -10.26 -43.22
CA LEU A 58 0.40 -9.99 -42.55
C LEU A 58 0.41 -8.61 -41.87
N ALA A 59 -0.14 -7.58 -42.53
CA ALA A 59 -0.25 -6.24 -41.94
C ALA A 59 -1.13 -6.23 -40.68
N GLY A 60 -2.28 -6.91 -40.71
CA GLY A 60 -3.16 -7.03 -39.54
C GLY A 60 -2.53 -7.80 -38.37
N LEU A 61 -1.71 -8.82 -38.66
CA LEU A 61 -0.96 -9.57 -37.64
C LEU A 61 0.12 -8.70 -36.97
N ILE A 62 0.89 -7.93 -37.74
CA ILE A 62 1.96 -7.07 -37.21
C ILE A 62 1.35 -5.95 -36.34
N ILE A 63 0.31 -5.28 -36.83
CA ILE A 63 -0.39 -4.23 -36.07
C ILE A 63 -1.03 -4.81 -34.80
N GLY A 64 -1.59 -6.02 -34.87
CA GLY A 64 -2.12 -6.75 -33.72
C GLY A 64 -1.05 -7.12 -32.68
N LEU A 65 0.15 -7.49 -33.12
CA LEU A 65 1.26 -7.79 -32.21
C LEU A 65 1.76 -6.55 -31.48
N PHE A 66 1.94 -5.43 -32.19
CA PHE A 66 2.33 -4.16 -31.56
C PHE A 66 1.26 -3.62 -30.60
N GLY A 67 -0.02 -3.70 -30.98
CA GLY A 67 -1.12 -3.31 -30.10
C GLY A 67 -1.22 -4.19 -28.85
N SER A 68 -0.98 -5.50 -28.97
CA SER A 68 -0.97 -6.42 -27.83
C SER A 68 0.23 -6.16 -26.91
N LEU A 69 1.42 -5.91 -27.46
CA LEU A 69 2.61 -5.54 -26.69
C LEU A 69 2.40 -4.23 -25.92
N TRP A 70 1.81 -3.23 -26.58
CA TRP A 70 1.46 -1.96 -25.95
C TRP A 70 0.50 -2.15 -24.77
N LEU A 71 -0.54 -2.97 -24.95
CA LEU A 71 -1.46 -3.33 -23.87
C LEU A 71 -0.76 -4.01 -22.69
N CYS A 72 0.16 -4.94 -22.96
CA CYS A 72 0.95 -5.57 -21.90
C CYS A 72 1.77 -4.54 -21.13
N LEU A 73 2.42 -3.58 -21.81
CA LEU A 73 3.19 -2.53 -21.15
C LEU A 73 2.30 -1.61 -20.29
N VAL A 74 1.14 -1.20 -20.81
CA VAL A 74 0.18 -0.40 -20.04
C VAL A 74 -0.33 -1.15 -18.82
N ALA A 75 -0.66 -2.44 -18.96
CA ALA A 75 -1.10 -3.28 -17.86
C ALA A 75 -0.02 -3.42 -16.77
N VAL A 76 1.23 -3.69 -17.17
CA VAL A 76 2.37 -3.74 -16.23
C VAL A 76 2.57 -2.41 -15.52
N TRP A 77 2.46 -1.29 -16.24
CA TRP A 77 2.60 0.04 -15.65
C TRP A 77 1.50 0.35 -14.64
N ILE A 78 0.25 0.00 -14.95
CA ILE A 78 -0.89 0.16 -14.01
C ILE A 78 -0.66 -0.69 -12.75
N LEU A 79 -0.25 -1.96 -12.90
CA LEU A 79 0.04 -2.84 -11.77
C LEU A 79 1.18 -2.30 -10.91
N PHE A 80 2.23 -1.76 -11.53
CA PHE A 80 3.33 -1.12 -10.82
C PHE A 80 2.87 0.10 -10.03
N CYS A 81 2.09 1.00 -10.64
CA CYS A 81 1.53 2.17 -9.96
C CYS A 81 0.60 1.77 -8.80
N ALA A 82 -0.26 0.76 -8.99
CA ALA A 82 -1.14 0.26 -7.93
C ALA A 82 -0.34 -0.33 -6.76
N ALA A 83 0.71 -1.10 -7.05
CA ALA A 83 1.59 -1.65 -6.02
C ALA A 83 2.35 -0.54 -5.26
N ALA A 84 2.90 0.45 -5.97
CA ALA A 84 3.60 1.57 -5.37
C ALA A 84 2.69 2.40 -4.44
N LEU A 85 1.44 2.65 -4.86
CA LEU A 85 0.43 3.31 -4.03
C LEU A 85 0.08 2.49 -2.79
N GLY A 86 -0.07 1.17 -2.93
CA GLY A 86 -0.34 0.28 -1.80
C GLY A 86 0.78 0.30 -0.75
N ILE A 87 2.04 0.26 -1.19
CA ILE A 87 3.21 0.36 -0.30
C ILE A 87 3.25 1.72 0.41
N GLY A 88 2.99 2.81 -0.33
CA GLY A 88 2.98 4.16 0.23
C GLY A 88 1.95 4.34 1.35
N ILE A 89 0.72 3.86 1.13
CA ILE A 89 -0.34 3.92 2.15
C ILE A 89 0.04 3.11 3.39
N ALA A 90 0.56 1.89 3.22
CA ALA A 90 0.99 1.07 4.34
C ALA A 90 2.10 1.73 5.17
N ALA A 91 3.08 2.36 4.51
CA ALA A 91 4.15 3.10 5.19
C ALA A 91 3.63 4.31 5.97
N MET A 92 2.66 5.06 5.41
CA MET A 92 2.04 6.19 6.11
C MET A 92 1.30 5.75 7.38
N VAL A 93 0.52 4.66 7.31
CA VAL A 93 -0.19 4.12 8.49
C VAL A 93 0.80 3.70 9.57
N MET A 94 1.87 2.99 9.21
CA MET A 94 2.91 2.61 10.18
C MET A 94 3.57 3.84 10.81
N SER A 95 3.85 4.88 10.03
CA SER A 95 4.44 6.12 10.54
C SER A 95 3.58 6.78 11.62
N ILE A 96 2.25 6.78 11.46
CA ILE A 96 1.34 7.37 12.45
C ILE A 96 1.41 6.58 13.77
N ILE A 97 1.39 5.25 13.69
CA ILE A 97 1.49 4.39 14.88
C ILE A 97 2.81 4.60 15.61
N TYR A 98 3.93 4.72 14.88
CA TYR A 98 5.24 4.97 15.49
C TYR A 98 5.28 6.29 16.26
N VAL A 99 4.76 7.38 15.68
CA VAL A 99 4.73 8.69 16.34
C VAL A 99 3.89 8.64 17.62
N GLN A 100 2.72 7.99 17.61
CA GLN A 100 1.89 7.86 18.81
C GLN A 100 2.56 7.08 19.93
N ILE A 101 3.30 6.01 19.57
CA ILE A 101 4.07 5.25 20.55
C ILE A 101 5.21 6.10 21.12
N GLU A 102 5.92 6.85 20.28
CA GLU A 102 7.01 7.75 20.70
C GLU A 102 6.50 8.86 21.62
N ASP A 103 5.38 9.50 21.28
CA ASP A 103 4.76 10.53 22.11
C ASP A 103 4.28 9.96 23.46
N GLY A 104 3.73 8.74 23.48
CA GLY A 104 3.37 8.05 24.72
C GLY A 104 4.57 7.69 25.59
N ILE A 105 5.67 7.25 24.97
CA ILE A 105 6.94 6.97 25.66
C ILE A 105 7.53 8.25 26.24
N ASN A 106 7.61 9.32 25.46
CA ASN A 106 8.08 10.63 25.91
C ASN A 106 7.17 11.17 27.03
N GLY A 107 5.86 10.94 26.95
CA GLY A 107 4.91 11.29 28.01
C GLY A 107 5.16 10.54 29.31
N LEU A 108 5.52 9.25 29.23
CA LEU A 108 5.92 8.47 30.40
C LEU A 108 7.24 8.98 31.00
N ASP A 109 8.24 9.29 30.18
CA ASP A 109 9.55 9.79 30.63
C ASP A 109 9.40 11.17 31.30
N ASN A 110 8.64 12.09 30.69
CA ASN A 110 8.28 13.37 31.31
C ASN A 110 7.48 13.18 32.62
N GLY A 111 6.68 12.12 32.70
CA GLY A 111 5.98 11.73 33.90
C GLY A 111 6.92 11.29 35.02
N ALA A 112 7.94 10.49 34.68
CA ALA A 112 8.97 10.06 35.62
C ALA A 112 9.78 11.26 36.13
N ASP A 113 10.12 12.22 35.26
CA ASP A 113 10.81 13.46 35.64
C ASP A 113 10.07 14.24 36.74
N ILE A 114 8.74 14.23 36.76
CA ILE A 114 7.95 14.86 37.83
C ILE A 114 8.13 14.15 39.16
N ILE A 115 8.20 12.82 39.13
CA ILE A 115 8.42 12.01 40.34
C ILE A 115 9.85 12.21 40.85
N LEU A 116 10.84 12.23 39.95
CA LEU A 116 12.24 12.52 40.30
C LEU A 116 12.42 13.94 40.84
N GLN A 117 11.71 14.91 40.26
CA GLN A 117 11.70 16.27 40.79
C GLN A 117 11.09 16.29 42.19
N TRP A 118 9.96 15.63 42.41
CA TRP A 118 9.33 15.54 43.73
C TRP A 118 10.29 14.93 44.75
N GLN A 119 10.97 13.84 44.38
CA GLN A 119 11.95 13.16 45.19
C GLN A 119 13.10 14.09 45.59
N SER A 120 13.59 14.91 44.65
CA SER A 120 14.63 15.90 44.93
C SER A 120 14.21 16.97 45.94
N GLU A 121 12.91 17.29 45.98
CA GLU A 121 12.33 18.27 46.91
C GLU A 121 12.01 17.66 48.30
N HIS A 122 11.94 16.33 48.40
CA HIS A 122 11.49 15.59 49.59
C HIS A 122 12.56 14.60 50.11
N ASP A 123 13.81 15.04 50.17
CA ASP A 123 14.94 14.32 50.77
C ASP A 123 15.14 12.88 50.24
N GLY A 124 14.80 12.63 48.97
CA GLY A 124 14.99 11.31 48.34
C GLY A 124 13.83 10.33 48.54
N ALA A 125 12.78 10.70 49.25
CA ALA A 125 11.58 9.87 49.36
C ALA A 125 10.82 9.81 48.03
N LEU A 126 10.09 8.72 47.77
CA LEU A 126 9.11 8.65 46.68
C LEU A 126 7.73 9.13 47.17
N PRO A 127 6.91 9.72 46.29
CA PRO A 127 5.57 10.15 46.67
C PRO A 127 4.68 8.93 46.91
N THR A 128 3.73 9.06 47.83
CA THR A 128 2.66 8.06 47.96
C THR A 128 1.79 8.02 46.70
N THR A 129 1.10 6.90 46.44
CA THR A 129 0.19 6.73 45.29
C THR A 129 -0.75 7.92 45.08
N ASP A 130 -1.36 8.43 46.16
CA ASP A 130 -2.26 9.58 46.10
C ASP A 130 -1.52 10.88 45.76
N GLN A 131 -0.35 11.13 46.38
CA GLN A 131 0.45 12.32 46.12
C GLN A 131 1.01 12.34 44.70
N GLY A 132 1.54 11.22 44.23
CA GLY A 132 2.07 11.09 42.87
C GLY A 132 0.97 11.22 41.83
N THR A 133 -0.20 10.62 42.06
CA THR A 133 -1.34 10.77 41.14
C THR A 133 -1.83 12.21 41.08
N MET A 134 -1.87 12.92 42.21
CA MET A 134 -2.18 14.36 42.22
C MET A 134 -1.12 15.18 41.48
N ALA A 135 0.16 14.89 41.67
CA ALA A 135 1.24 15.57 40.95
C ALA A 135 1.13 15.36 39.43
N PHE A 136 0.84 14.13 39.00
CA PHE A 136 0.60 13.75 37.62
C PHE A 136 -0.56 14.53 37.00
N SER A 137 -1.70 14.56 37.70
CA SER A 137 -2.89 15.28 37.24
C SER A 137 -2.67 16.79 37.20
N ASN A 138 -1.96 17.36 38.19
CA ASN A 138 -1.63 18.79 38.23
C ASN A 138 -0.68 19.21 37.10
N ALA A 139 0.20 18.32 36.66
CA ALA A 139 1.08 18.53 35.52
C ALA A 139 0.37 18.36 34.17
N GLY A 140 -0.92 18.01 34.17
CA GLY A 140 -1.75 17.89 32.97
C GLY A 140 -1.72 16.52 32.31
N PHE A 141 -1.10 15.52 32.95
CA PHE A 141 -1.12 14.16 32.45
C PHE A 141 -2.47 13.49 32.77
N ASN A 142 -2.96 12.71 31.83
CA ASN A 142 -4.15 11.89 32.00
C ASN A 142 -3.71 10.46 32.36
N GLY A 143 -3.70 10.13 33.65
CA GLY A 143 -3.11 8.87 34.10
C GLY A 143 -3.07 8.74 35.62
N SER A 144 -2.31 7.77 36.08
CA SER A 144 -2.11 7.49 37.50
C SER A 144 -0.67 7.07 37.79
N TYR A 145 -0.23 7.38 39.00
CA TYR A 145 1.01 6.91 39.57
C TYR A 145 0.71 5.88 40.66
N GLN A 146 1.50 4.82 40.72
CA GLN A 146 1.40 3.80 41.76
C GLN A 146 2.79 3.53 42.35
N TRP A 147 2.92 3.72 43.66
CA TRP A 147 4.09 3.25 44.40
C TRP A 147 3.98 1.73 44.62
N VAL A 148 5.07 0.98 44.36
CA VAL A 148 5.08 -0.49 44.40
C VAL A 148 5.84 -1.01 45.61
N ASP A 149 7.15 -0.77 45.65
CA ASP A 149 8.05 -1.12 46.76
C ASP A 149 9.05 0.02 46.99
N GLY A 150 9.88 -0.07 48.04
CA GLY A 150 10.76 1.00 48.52
C GLY A 150 11.58 1.72 47.44
N ASP A 151 11.93 1.01 46.37
CA ASP A 151 12.70 1.55 45.26
C ASP A 151 11.91 1.60 43.92
N ASP A 152 10.70 1.05 43.80
CA ASP A 152 10.02 0.92 42.51
C ASP A 152 8.69 1.68 42.42
N PHE A 153 8.40 2.23 41.25
CA PHE A 153 7.12 2.87 40.96
C PHE A 153 6.62 2.62 39.53
N ILE A 154 5.30 2.66 39.37
CA ILE A 154 4.61 2.46 38.10
C ILE A 154 3.89 3.74 37.70
N ILE A 155 4.05 4.12 36.44
CA ILE A 155 3.29 5.19 35.81
C ILE A 155 2.36 4.58 34.77
N THR A 156 1.08 4.90 34.86
CA THR A 156 0.09 4.60 33.83
C THR A 156 -0.36 5.90 33.18
N LEU A 157 -0.18 6.01 31.87
CA LEU A 157 -0.58 7.16 31.07
C LEU A 157 -1.62 6.75 30.03
N VAL A 158 -2.66 7.57 29.87
CA VAL A 158 -3.68 7.44 28.84
C VAL A 158 -3.55 8.60 27.88
N VAL A 159 -3.11 8.31 26.67
CA VAL A 159 -2.97 9.29 25.58
C VAL A 159 -4.19 9.18 24.67
N ASP A 160 -4.93 10.29 24.57
CA ASP A 160 -6.09 10.43 23.68
C ASP A 160 -5.89 11.66 22.80
N GLU A 161 -5.53 11.43 21.54
CA GLU A 161 -5.31 12.48 20.54
C GLU A 161 -6.62 12.94 19.87
N GLY A 162 -7.78 12.38 20.25
CA GLY A 162 -9.10 12.77 19.75
C GLY A 162 -9.47 12.22 18.36
N ASP A 163 -8.49 11.85 17.54
CA ASP A 163 -8.68 11.34 16.17
C ASP A 163 -8.58 9.80 16.05
N GLY A 164 -8.49 9.07 17.17
CA GLY A 164 -8.28 7.61 17.17
C GLY A 164 -8.67 6.89 18.47
N ASP A 165 -8.35 5.59 18.52
CA ASP A 165 -8.50 4.81 19.75
C ASP A 165 -7.47 5.28 20.79
N PRO A 166 -7.89 5.61 22.03
CA PRO A 166 -6.95 6.01 23.08
C PRO A 166 -5.94 4.90 23.37
N TRP A 167 -4.71 5.30 23.69
CA TRP A 167 -3.63 4.39 24.04
C TRP A 167 -3.34 4.45 25.53
N THR A 168 -3.13 3.29 26.13
CA THR A 168 -2.67 3.18 27.52
C THR A 168 -1.23 2.72 27.52
N PHE A 169 -0.37 3.50 28.15
CA PHE A 169 1.05 3.22 28.36
C PHE A 169 1.28 2.96 29.85
N VAL A 170 2.07 1.93 30.16
CA VAL A 170 2.42 1.55 31.52
C VAL A 170 3.93 1.37 31.55
N GLY A 171 4.62 2.22 32.31
CA GLY A 171 6.05 2.11 32.55
C GLY A 171 6.33 1.80 34.02
N GLU A 172 7.25 0.88 34.26
CA GLU A 172 7.80 0.58 35.58
C GLU A 172 9.22 1.14 35.66
N TYR A 173 9.52 1.77 36.79
CA TYR A 173 10.74 2.54 37.00
C TYR A 173 11.31 2.24 38.37
N ASP A 174 12.64 2.16 38.44
CA ASP A 174 13.42 2.17 39.68
C ASP A 174 13.52 3.61 40.24
N ILE A 175 13.97 3.73 41.48
CA ILE A 175 14.13 4.97 42.26
C ILE A 175 15.11 5.94 41.61
N SER A 176 16.00 5.43 40.76
CA SER A 176 16.91 6.20 39.93
C SER A 176 16.22 6.89 38.75
N GLY A 177 15.00 6.48 38.42
CA GLY A 177 14.26 6.92 37.23
C GLY A 177 14.54 6.08 35.98
N ASP A 178 15.37 5.04 36.10
CA ASP A 178 15.61 4.11 35.00
C ASP A 178 14.37 3.22 34.78
N ARG A 179 13.95 3.10 33.53
CA ARG A 179 12.77 2.31 33.14
C ARG A 179 13.12 0.83 33.08
N GLU A 180 12.45 0.02 33.88
CA GLU A 180 12.61 -1.44 33.92
C GLU A 180 11.71 -2.14 32.91
N SER A 181 10.46 -1.68 32.78
CA SER A 181 9.52 -2.25 31.82
C SER A 181 8.65 -1.20 31.15
N LEU A 182 8.21 -1.51 29.92
CA LEU A 182 7.30 -0.68 29.14
C LEU A 182 6.27 -1.54 28.45
N ARG A 183 5.00 -1.31 28.77
CA ARG A 183 3.85 -1.90 28.08
C ARG A 183 2.98 -0.82 27.49
N TRP A 184 2.46 -1.05 26.29
CA TRP A 184 1.44 -0.20 25.70
C TRP A 184 0.35 -1.02 25.04
N GLU A 185 -0.86 -0.50 25.06
CA GLU A 185 -2.03 -1.14 24.49
C GLU A 185 -3.03 -0.10 24.01
N SER A 186 -3.52 -0.25 22.77
CA SER A 186 -4.67 0.49 22.27
C SER A 186 -5.93 0.05 23.02
N LYS A 187 -6.86 0.94 23.33
CA LYS A 187 -8.11 0.60 24.05
C LYS A 187 -8.92 -0.55 23.42
N SER A 188 -8.84 -0.72 22.11
CA SER A 188 -9.50 -1.81 21.38
C SER A 188 -8.75 -3.15 21.46
N GLY A 189 -7.56 -3.20 22.05
CA GLY A 189 -6.70 -4.38 22.17
C GLY A 189 -6.01 -4.81 20.87
N ASN A 190 -6.23 -4.08 19.77
CA ASN A 190 -5.75 -4.46 18.45
C ASN A 190 -4.24 -4.27 18.26
N SER A 191 -3.64 -3.33 19.00
CA SER A 191 -2.21 -3.04 18.96
C SER A 191 -1.67 -2.99 20.39
N HIS A 192 -0.62 -3.76 20.65
CA HIS A 192 0.04 -3.78 21.95
C HIS A 192 1.52 -4.11 21.79
N GLY A 193 2.30 -3.77 22.81
CA GLY A 193 3.70 -4.14 22.93
C GLY A 193 4.10 -4.24 24.40
N ASN A 194 5.11 -5.05 24.67
CA ASN A 194 5.71 -5.20 25.99
C ASN A 194 7.23 -5.36 25.84
N TRP A 195 7.98 -4.54 26.56
CA TRP A 195 9.43 -4.49 26.54
C TRP A 195 9.93 -4.56 27.98
N ASN A 196 10.92 -5.40 28.21
CA ASN A 196 11.61 -5.51 29.49
C ASN A 196 13.08 -5.12 29.28
N PHE A 197 13.60 -4.29 30.16
CA PHE A 197 14.95 -3.72 30.06
C PHE A 197 15.95 -4.36 31.03
N ASP A 198 15.49 -5.29 31.88
CA ASP A 198 16.29 -6.16 32.77
C ASP A 198 17.39 -6.99 32.06
#